data_AF-T1JSB1-F1
#
_entry.id   AF-T1JSB1-F1
#
_cell.length_a   1.000
_cell.length_b   1.000
_cell.length_c   1.000
_cell.angle_alpha   90.00
_cell.angle_beta   90.00
_cell.angle_gamma   90.00
#
_symmetry.space_group_name_H-M   'P 1'
#
loop_
_entity.id
_entity.type
_entity.pdbx_description
1 polymer ?
#
loop_
_entity_poly.entity_id
_entity_poly.type
_entity_poly.pdbx_seq_one_letter_code
_entity_poly.pdbx_strand_id
1 'polypeptide(L)'
;MSTPLKLVATPMYCGVKSTKNPVASLSNGNSDHMGTKNETSPLKPQHPSPSITSPLNNHFDDLPELILPNSSPAEIFNLTAEENKYHETVDDEFMSDPLSFSGKHYTRFGGAPVHEKINILTAGKKGPLLMEDITFFEEINHFTRERIPERVVHAKGAGAFGYFEVTNPHVTAFTKASFLSKFGKRTKVAVRFSTVAGSKGSSDTVRDPRGFAVKLYTDEGNFDLMMLNFPVFFVRDPLRFLNLIHSQKKDPQSNLINFDYFWDYISLLPETLHATSYLFTDLGTPDGYRHMHGFSLNTFKLVNQYDKVVFGRWHVLTNQGIRNLTNDVATKLAGSNPDYATEDLFKAILAGSYPSWKVCIQVMTQKQAHKWKHSPFDPTKMSGDFVKSVVSADLWPLKHFPLIEAGKLVLTHNPKNFFADIEQLAFNPANLVPGIEPSTEKVLQGRLVAYQEAQSYRLGTNFFKIPVNKPSVDSVYPNIRDGGYCYDDNGGKGPNYFPNSFDFKKEAETEKPSKWKLPSYVEVKRYDSTHDDNYSQV
;
A
#
# COMPACT_ATOMS: atom_id res chain seq x y z
N MET A 1 5.19 -19.53 -56.78
CA MET A 1 6.20 -20.11 -55.88
C MET A 1 7.04 -18.96 -55.34
N SER A 2 6.71 -18.47 -54.16
CA SER A 2 7.31 -17.30 -53.52
C SER A 2 8.18 -17.75 -52.35
N THR A 3 9.46 -17.41 -52.39
CA THR A 3 10.46 -17.70 -51.37
C THR A 3 10.38 -16.65 -50.25
N PRO A 4 10.35 -17.02 -48.95
CA PRO A 4 10.25 -16.06 -47.86
C PRO A 4 11.62 -15.51 -47.45
N LEU A 5 11.67 -14.21 -47.16
CA LEU A 5 12.78 -13.54 -46.49
C LEU A 5 12.92 -14.05 -45.04
N LYS A 6 14.13 -14.51 -44.67
CA LYS A 6 14.56 -14.68 -43.27
C LYS A 6 15.12 -13.34 -42.78
N LEU A 7 14.45 -12.71 -41.82
CA LEU A 7 15.06 -11.67 -40.97
C LEU A 7 15.55 -12.34 -39.68
N VAL A 8 16.87 -12.33 -39.50
CA VAL A 8 17.54 -12.79 -38.29
C VAL A 8 17.59 -11.62 -37.32
N ALA A 9 16.79 -11.67 -36.25
CA ALA A 9 16.96 -10.80 -35.10
C ALA A 9 18.12 -11.34 -34.25
N THR A 10 19.16 -10.52 -34.08
CA THR A 10 20.30 -10.84 -33.20
C THR A 10 20.06 -10.15 -31.84
N PRO A 11 20.12 -10.86 -30.70
CA PRO A 11 20.00 -10.25 -29.38
C PRO A 11 21.27 -9.45 -29.04
N MET A 12 21.12 -8.23 -28.54
CA MET A 12 22.22 -7.46 -27.95
C MET A 12 22.71 -8.14 -26.66
N TYR A 13 23.81 -8.88 -26.77
CA TYR A 13 24.64 -9.28 -25.65
C TYR A 13 25.63 -8.15 -25.33
N CYS A 14 25.66 -7.70 -24.07
CA CYS A 14 26.64 -6.75 -23.57
C CYS A 14 28.01 -7.45 -23.46
N GLY A 15 28.99 -6.96 -24.21
CA GLY A 15 30.32 -7.55 -24.32
C GLY A 15 31.20 -7.29 -23.09
N VAL A 16 31.70 -8.37 -22.49
CA VAL A 16 32.87 -8.36 -21.60
C VAL A 16 34.12 -8.17 -22.46
N LYS A 17 34.80 -7.01 -22.34
CA LYS A 17 36.11 -6.81 -22.96
C LYS A 17 37.20 -7.44 -22.09
N SER A 18 37.66 -8.61 -22.53
CA SER A 18 39.00 -9.15 -22.28
C SER A 18 40.04 -8.21 -22.86
N THR A 19 41.03 -7.80 -22.06
CA THR A 19 42.27 -7.19 -22.56
C THR A 19 43.47 -7.96 -22.01
N LYS A 20 44.22 -8.56 -22.93
CA LYS A 20 45.57 -9.09 -22.71
C LYS A 20 46.58 -7.95 -22.90
N ASN A 21 47.56 -7.90 -22.00
CA ASN A 21 48.75 -7.05 -22.09
C ASN A 21 49.51 -7.20 -23.42
N PRO A 22 50.24 -6.15 -23.82
CA PRO A 22 51.67 -6.35 -24.04
C PRO A 22 52.56 -5.29 -23.36
N VAL A 23 53.82 -5.67 -23.23
CA VAL A 23 54.90 -5.03 -22.47
C VAL A 23 55.73 -4.09 -23.36
N ALA A 24 56.15 -2.97 -22.75
CA ALA A 24 57.33 -2.12 -22.95
C ALA A 24 57.63 -1.43 -24.31
N SER A 25 57.81 -0.11 -24.25
CA SER A 25 59.13 0.53 -24.45
C SER A 25 59.08 2.03 -24.10
N LEU A 26 60.26 2.53 -23.72
CA LEU A 26 60.58 3.81 -23.09
C LEU A 26 60.53 5.00 -24.06
N SER A 27 60.27 6.22 -23.54
CA SER A 27 61.25 7.34 -23.52
C SER A 27 60.65 8.68 -23.07
N ASN A 28 61.25 9.24 -22.02
CA ASN A 28 61.65 10.63 -21.75
C ASN A 28 60.80 11.83 -22.23
N GLY A 29 60.57 12.77 -21.30
CA GLY A 29 60.35 14.19 -21.62
C GLY A 29 59.88 15.04 -20.43
N ASN A 30 60.81 15.74 -19.78
CA ASN A 30 60.69 16.92 -18.89
C ASN A 30 59.64 17.95 -19.39
N SER A 31 59.10 18.95 -18.66
CA SER A 31 59.57 19.83 -17.57
C SER A 31 58.36 20.75 -17.20
N ASP A 32 58.10 20.99 -15.92
CA ASP A 32 58.26 22.26 -15.15
C ASP A 32 57.21 23.39 -15.29
N HIS A 33 56.77 23.84 -14.10
CA HIS A 33 56.45 25.23 -13.67
C HIS A 33 55.30 26.00 -14.37
N MET A 34 54.50 26.90 -13.75
CA MET A 34 54.59 27.72 -12.52
C MET A 34 53.23 28.42 -12.28
N GLY A 35 52.87 28.71 -11.01
CA GLY A 35 52.17 29.92 -10.48
C GLY A 35 50.78 30.34 -11.02
N THR A 36 49.91 31.10 -10.33
CA THR A 36 49.95 31.85 -9.06
C THR A 36 48.53 32.24 -8.60
N LYS A 37 48.44 32.56 -7.30
CA LYS A 37 47.36 33.13 -6.46
C LYS A 37 46.50 34.27 -7.05
N ASN A 38 45.28 34.46 -6.50
CA ASN A 38 44.90 35.69 -5.77
C ASN A 38 43.59 35.59 -4.96
N GLU A 39 43.64 36.18 -3.76
CA GLU A 39 42.56 36.43 -2.80
C GLU A 39 41.75 37.70 -3.16
N THR A 40 40.51 37.81 -2.66
CA THR A 40 39.99 38.96 -1.87
C THR A 40 38.47 38.82 -1.60
N SER A 41 38.04 39.26 -0.41
CA SER A 41 36.65 39.41 0.06
C SER A 41 36.44 40.90 0.49
N PRO A 42 35.34 41.30 1.16
CA PRO A 42 34.00 41.62 0.64
C PRO A 42 33.56 43.07 0.98
N LEU A 43 32.57 43.66 0.28
CA LEU A 43 31.92 44.92 0.73
C LEU A 43 30.41 44.98 0.40
N LYS A 44 29.62 45.35 1.43
CA LYS A 44 28.22 45.86 1.37
C LYS A 44 28.22 47.36 1.01
N PRO A 45 27.09 47.91 0.50
CA PRO A 45 26.35 48.91 1.31
C PRO A 45 24.80 48.84 1.20
N GLN A 46 24.15 49.73 1.94
CA GLN A 46 22.76 49.79 2.44
C GLN A 46 21.68 50.32 1.45
N HIS A 47 20.40 49.92 1.69
CA HIS A 47 19.03 50.49 1.47
C HIS A 47 18.77 51.73 0.56
N PRO A 48 17.53 51.99 0.03
CA PRO A 48 16.18 51.61 0.53
C PRO A 48 15.12 51.16 -0.52
N SER A 49 13.96 50.74 -0.01
CA SER A 49 12.75 50.24 -0.68
C SER A 49 12.03 51.28 -1.58
N PRO A 50 11.22 50.82 -2.56
CA PRO A 50 9.90 51.39 -2.76
C PRO A 50 8.79 50.34 -2.84
N SER A 51 7.70 50.65 -2.15
CA SER A 51 6.38 50.03 -2.20
C SER A 51 5.73 50.20 -3.58
N ILE A 52 5.26 49.12 -4.19
CA ILE A 52 4.25 49.17 -5.26
C ILE A 52 3.16 48.16 -4.93
N THR A 53 2.00 48.71 -4.59
CA THR A 53 0.70 48.05 -4.50
C THR A 53 0.09 47.95 -5.89
N SER A 54 -0.39 46.77 -6.28
CA SER A 54 -1.40 46.63 -7.34
C SER A 54 -2.36 45.47 -7.01
N PRO A 55 -3.67 45.63 -7.22
CA PRO A 55 -4.69 44.72 -6.70
C PRO A 55 -4.97 43.57 -7.68
N LEU A 56 -5.14 42.36 -7.15
CA LEU A 56 -5.79 41.27 -7.86
C LEU A 56 -7.10 40.95 -7.17
N ASN A 57 -8.18 41.53 -7.71
CA ASN A 57 -9.55 41.07 -7.50
C ASN A 57 -9.68 39.65 -8.07
N ASN A 58 -10.18 38.71 -7.27
CA ASN A 58 -10.92 37.57 -7.78
C ASN A 58 -11.95 37.13 -6.71
N HIS A 59 -13.21 37.21 -7.11
CA HIS A 59 -14.42 36.91 -6.36
C HIS A 59 -14.43 35.47 -5.81
N PHE A 60 -14.60 35.35 -4.49
CA PHE A 60 -15.05 34.14 -3.80
C PHE A 60 -16.28 34.51 -2.98
N ASP A 61 -17.43 34.60 -3.65
CA ASP A 61 -18.72 34.73 -2.98
C ASP A 61 -19.34 33.33 -2.81
N ASP A 62 -19.88 33.08 -1.62
CA ASP A 62 -20.62 31.90 -1.13
C ASP A 62 -19.86 30.77 -0.39
N LEU A 63 -19.03 31.12 0.60
CA LEU A 63 -18.79 30.29 1.79
C LEU A 63 -18.86 31.18 3.05
N PRO A 64 -19.54 30.78 4.14
CA PRO A 64 -19.60 31.60 5.35
C PRO A 64 -18.21 31.74 5.98
N GLU A 65 -17.86 32.97 6.35
CA GLU A 65 -16.59 33.37 6.97
C GLU A 65 -16.25 32.51 8.20
N LEU A 66 -15.12 31.81 8.13
CA LEU A 66 -14.49 31.17 9.28
C LEU A 66 -13.84 32.23 10.15
N ILE A 67 -14.51 32.59 11.24
CA ILE A 67 -13.92 33.34 12.35
C ILE A 67 -12.85 32.45 12.99
N LEU A 68 -11.57 32.81 12.83
CA LEU A 68 -10.46 32.27 13.61
C LEU A 68 -10.38 33.05 14.94
N PRO A 69 -10.62 32.45 16.12
CA PRO A 69 -10.35 33.12 17.38
C PRO A 69 -8.85 33.00 17.70
N ASN A 70 -8.20 34.16 17.83
CA ASN A 70 -6.88 34.29 18.44
C ASN A 70 -6.92 33.76 19.88
N SER A 71 -6.19 32.68 20.16
CA SER A 71 -5.77 32.35 21.52
C SER A 71 -4.35 31.76 21.49
N SER A 72 -3.51 32.24 22.39
CA SER A 72 -2.08 31.97 22.46
C SER A 72 -1.76 30.56 23.00
N PRO A 73 -0.65 29.93 22.58
CA PRO A 73 -0.29 28.58 22.97
C PRO A 73 0.43 28.54 24.33
N ALA A 74 -0.30 28.62 25.43
CA ALA A 74 0.23 28.32 26.76
C ALA A 74 -0.89 28.15 27.80
N GLU A 75 -1.74 27.12 27.69
CA GLU A 75 -2.61 26.67 28.81
C GLU A 75 -3.43 25.40 28.48
N ILE A 76 -2.81 24.32 28.00
CA ILE A 76 -3.44 22.98 28.07
C ILE A 76 -2.37 21.91 28.31
N PHE A 77 -1.80 21.89 29.51
CA PHE A 77 -1.11 20.72 30.03
C PHE A 77 -1.66 20.44 31.43
N ASN A 78 -2.69 19.59 31.47
CA ASN A 78 -3.08 18.81 32.64
C ASN A 78 -3.98 17.67 32.14
N LEU A 79 -3.35 16.62 31.62
CA LEU A 79 -4.02 15.35 31.33
C LEU A 79 -3.87 14.45 32.57
N THR A 80 -5.00 14.00 33.09
CA THR A 80 -5.14 13.21 34.31
C THR A 80 -4.78 11.73 34.10
N ALA A 81 -4.38 11.07 35.19
CA ALA A 81 -3.82 9.72 35.27
C ALA A 81 -4.67 8.54 34.71
N GLU A 82 -5.86 8.78 34.15
CA GLU A 82 -6.68 7.72 33.54
C GLU A 82 -6.22 7.32 32.13
N GLU A 83 -5.53 8.21 31.39
CA GLU A 83 -4.97 7.87 30.06
C GLU A 83 -3.77 6.92 30.15
N ASN A 84 -3.08 6.87 31.30
CA ASN A 84 -1.96 5.93 31.52
C ASN A 84 -2.40 4.46 31.62
N LYS A 85 -3.67 4.18 31.93
CA LYS A 85 -4.16 2.79 32.02
C LYS A 85 -4.40 2.15 30.65
N TYR A 86 -4.55 2.98 29.61
CA TYR A 86 -4.59 2.54 28.20
C TYR A 86 -3.19 2.33 27.60
N HIS A 87 -2.15 2.90 28.21
CA HIS A 87 -0.76 2.72 27.78
C HIS A 87 -0.21 1.34 28.14
N GLU A 88 -0.57 0.78 29.30
CA GLU A 88 -0.06 -0.54 29.72
C GLU A 88 -0.70 -1.72 28.96
N THR A 89 -1.97 -1.62 28.58
CA THR A 89 -2.68 -2.76 27.93
C THR A 89 -2.28 -3.01 26.48
N VAL A 90 -1.73 -2.00 25.78
CA VAL A 90 -1.24 -2.17 24.41
C VAL A 90 0.14 -2.83 24.38
N ASP A 91 0.95 -2.64 25.41
CA ASP A 91 2.30 -3.23 25.48
C ASP A 91 2.25 -4.68 26.01
N ASP A 92 1.34 -5.00 26.94
CA ASP A 92 1.26 -6.34 27.56
C ASP A 92 0.84 -7.46 26.60
N GLU A 93 -0.01 -7.18 25.59
CA GLU A 93 -0.42 -8.19 24.61
C GLU A 93 0.72 -8.61 23.67
N PHE A 94 1.82 -7.84 23.63
CA PHE A 94 2.99 -8.10 22.77
C PHE A 94 4.18 -8.72 23.50
N MET A 95 4.13 -8.87 24.83
CA MET A 95 5.28 -9.27 25.66
C MET A 95 5.34 -10.75 26.08
N SER A 96 4.45 -11.62 25.60
CA SER A 96 4.62 -13.07 25.81
C SER A 96 5.82 -13.59 25.01
N ASP A 97 6.82 -14.20 25.66
CA ASP A 97 8.03 -14.74 25.03
C ASP A 97 7.70 -15.58 23.77
N PRO A 98 7.98 -15.06 22.56
CA PRO A 98 7.55 -15.68 21.31
C PRO A 98 8.34 -16.96 20.97
N LEU A 99 9.40 -17.29 21.73
CA LEU A 99 10.24 -18.46 21.47
C LEU A 99 9.79 -19.72 22.23
N SER A 100 8.85 -19.62 23.17
CA SER A 100 8.42 -20.78 23.97
C SER A 100 6.98 -21.16 23.66
N PHE A 101 6.78 -22.40 23.19
CA PHE A 101 5.47 -23.03 23.23
C PHE A 101 5.08 -23.25 24.70
N SER A 102 3.83 -22.93 25.06
CA SER A 102 3.31 -23.20 26.40
C SER A 102 3.08 -24.70 26.59
N GLY A 103 4.06 -25.41 27.16
CA GLY A 103 3.94 -26.84 27.42
C GLY A 103 5.27 -27.49 27.81
N LYS A 104 5.22 -28.53 28.66
CA LYS A 104 6.41 -29.28 29.10
C LYS A 104 6.83 -30.40 28.14
N HIS A 105 5.94 -30.79 27.23
CA HIS A 105 6.13 -31.94 26.34
C HIS A 105 5.66 -31.59 24.92
N TYR A 106 6.28 -32.20 23.91
CA TYR A 106 5.68 -32.26 22.58
C TYR A 106 4.37 -33.04 22.65
N THR A 107 3.39 -32.63 21.84
CA THR A 107 2.08 -33.30 21.78
C THR A 107 1.67 -33.56 20.34
N ARG A 108 0.85 -34.59 20.17
CA ARG A 108 0.01 -34.80 18.98
C ARG A 108 -1.08 -33.73 18.89
N PHE A 109 -1.79 -33.63 17.77
CA PHE A 109 -2.86 -32.63 17.57
C PHE A 109 -3.99 -32.73 18.61
N GLY A 110 -4.28 -33.94 19.09
CA GLY A 110 -5.23 -34.16 20.18
C GLY A 110 -4.70 -33.84 21.59
N GLY A 111 -3.48 -33.28 21.73
CA GLY A 111 -2.86 -32.93 23.01
C GLY A 111 -2.16 -34.09 23.74
N ALA A 112 -2.17 -35.31 23.19
CA ALA A 112 -1.49 -36.45 23.80
C ALA A 112 0.04 -36.29 23.72
N PRO A 113 0.80 -36.56 24.79
CA PRO A 113 2.25 -36.38 24.81
C PRO A 113 2.95 -37.30 23.82
N VAL A 114 4.04 -36.81 23.24
CA VAL A 114 4.91 -37.52 22.31
C VAL A 114 6.16 -38.00 23.06
N HIS A 115 6.41 -39.31 23.03
CA HIS A 115 7.57 -39.92 23.67
C HIS A 115 8.86 -39.79 22.86
N GLU A 116 8.78 -39.89 21.53
CA GLU A 116 9.91 -39.87 20.59
C GLU A 116 9.53 -39.03 19.36
N LYS A 117 10.45 -38.18 18.90
CA LYS A 117 10.25 -37.21 17.80
C LYS A 117 11.33 -37.27 16.73
N ILE A 118 12.43 -37.97 16.99
CA ILE A 118 13.58 -38.05 16.08
C ILE A 118 13.49 -39.30 15.19
N ASN A 119 12.88 -40.38 15.71
CA ASN A 119 12.82 -41.67 15.05
C ASN A 119 11.37 -42.10 14.77
N ILE A 120 11.14 -42.66 13.58
CA ILE A 120 9.87 -43.29 13.22
C ILE A 120 9.75 -44.70 13.83
N LEU A 121 8.52 -45.15 14.04
CA LEU A 121 8.20 -46.49 14.51
C LEU A 121 8.37 -47.52 13.38
N THR A 122 9.16 -48.55 13.63
CA THR A 122 9.51 -49.58 12.63
C THR A 122 9.40 -51.00 13.16
N ALA A 123 9.16 -51.97 12.27
CA ALA A 123 9.18 -53.40 12.59
C ALA A 123 10.62 -53.93 12.78
N GLY A 124 11.27 -53.51 13.87
CA GLY A 124 12.67 -53.79 14.17
C GLY A 124 13.63 -52.75 13.56
N LYS A 125 14.89 -52.73 14.02
CA LYS A 125 15.87 -51.66 13.72
C LYS A 125 16.11 -51.38 12.23
N LYS A 126 15.86 -52.35 11.34
CA LYS A 126 15.99 -52.23 9.89
C LYS A 126 14.69 -52.57 9.15
N GLY A 127 13.57 -52.57 9.88
CA GLY A 127 12.26 -52.92 9.34
C GLY A 127 11.53 -51.73 8.73
N PRO A 128 10.39 -51.98 8.07
CA PRO A 128 9.53 -50.94 7.50
C PRO A 128 8.87 -50.08 8.58
N LEU A 129 8.43 -48.88 8.18
CA LEU A 129 7.52 -48.01 8.93
C LEU A 129 6.20 -48.74 9.24
N LEU A 130 5.65 -48.51 10.42
CA LEU A 130 4.33 -49.00 10.80
C LEU A 130 3.25 -47.93 10.62
N MET A 131 2.08 -48.33 10.13
CA MET A 131 0.93 -47.43 9.96
C MET A 131 0.36 -46.89 11.29
N GLU A 132 0.77 -47.48 12.41
CA GLU A 132 0.37 -47.03 13.75
C GLU A 132 1.26 -45.90 14.29
N ASP A 133 2.24 -45.41 13.53
CA ASP A 133 3.03 -44.22 13.86
C ASP A 133 2.21 -42.94 13.66
N ILE A 134 1.23 -42.72 14.54
CA ILE A 134 0.32 -41.58 14.48
C ILE A 134 1.07 -40.25 14.61
N THR A 135 2.15 -40.20 15.39
CA THR A 135 2.97 -38.99 15.55
C THR A 135 3.57 -38.56 14.21
N PHE A 136 4.26 -39.48 13.52
CA PHE A 136 4.83 -39.19 12.20
C PHE A 136 3.74 -38.78 11.19
N PHE A 137 2.62 -39.50 11.18
CA PHE A 137 1.55 -39.23 10.23
C PHE A 137 0.83 -37.90 10.45
N GLU A 138 0.63 -37.47 11.69
CA GLU A 138 0.11 -36.13 11.97
C GLU A 138 1.06 -35.04 11.45
N GLU A 139 2.37 -35.16 11.75
CA GLU A 139 3.38 -34.18 11.33
C GLU A 139 3.51 -34.09 9.80
N ILE A 140 3.66 -35.21 9.09
CA ILE A 140 3.78 -35.20 7.62
C ILE A 140 2.50 -34.69 6.95
N ASN A 141 1.32 -35.00 7.51
CA ASN A 141 0.06 -34.51 6.98
C ASN A 141 -0.10 -32.99 7.12
N HIS A 142 0.34 -32.41 8.24
CA HIS A 142 0.29 -30.96 8.38
C HIS A 142 1.37 -30.27 7.54
N PHE A 143 2.59 -30.79 7.53
CA PHE A 143 3.69 -30.25 6.70
C PHE A 143 3.29 -30.15 5.21
N THR A 144 2.67 -31.21 4.68
CA THR A 144 2.21 -31.24 3.28
C THR A 144 1.08 -30.26 2.96
N ARG A 145 0.50 -29.59 3.97
CA ARG A 145 -0.61 -28.64 3.84
C ARG A 145 -0.26 -27.22 4.32
N GLU A 146 1.01 -26.93 4.59
CA GLU A 146 1.44 -25.59 5.07
C GLU A 146 1.26 -24.47 4.03
N ARG A 147 1.20 -24.79 2.74
CA ARG A 147 1.14 -23.79 1.67
C ARG A 147 -0.31 -23.49 1.30
N ILE A 148 -0.65 -22.19 1.31
CA ILE A 148 -1.85 -21.63 0.69
C ILE A 148 -1.48 -20.94 -0.63
N PRO A 149 -2.44 -20.66 -1.53
CA PRO A 149 -2.16 -19.87 -2.72
C PRO A 149 -1.50 -18.52 -2.36
N GLU A 150 -0.51 -18.09 -3.14
CA GLU A 150 0.00 -16.73 -3.03
C GLU A 150 -1.03 -15.71 -3.56
N ARG A 151 -0.81 -14.42 -3.28
CA ARG A 151 -1.62 -13.37 -3.92
C ARG A 151 -1.33 -13.36 -5.42
N VAL A 152 -2.38 -13.26 -6.25
CA VAL A 152 -2.23 -13.26 -7.72
C VAL A 152 -1.32 -12.13 -8.22
N VAL A 153 -1.35 -10.99 -7.55
CA VAL A 153 -0.42 -9.86 -7.68
C VAL A 153 0.06 -9.49 -6.30
N HIS A 154 1.22 -8.82 -6.20
CA HIS A 154 1.79 -8.41 -4.92
C HIS A 154 2.14 -9.57 -3.99
N ALA A 155 2.57 -10.71 -4.54
CA ALA A 155 2.88 -11.93 -3.78
C ALA A 155 4.09 -11.73 -2.84
N LYS A 156 5.19 -11.18 -3.34
CA LYS A 156 6.39 -10.85 -2.53
C LYS A 156 6.17 -9.55 -1.76
N GLY A 157 6.37 -9.58 -0.46
CA GLY A 157 6.21 -8.39 0.38
C GLY A 157 6.50 -8.63 1.85
N ALA A 158 6.55 -7.54 2.61
CA ALA A 158 6.76 -7.51 4.05
C ALA A 158 5.68 -6.69 4.74
N GLY A 159 5.49 -6.86 6.04
CA GLY A 159 4.55 -6.03 6.78
C GLY A 159 4.96 -5.82 8.22
N ALA A 160 4.29 -4.86 8.84
CA ALA A 160 4.54 -4.43 10.20
C ALA A 160 3.28 -3.77 10.77
N PHE A 161 3.28 -3.56 12.08
CA PHE A 161 2.17 -3.00 12.83
C PHE A 161 2.58 -1.70 13.54
N GLY A 162 1.59 -0.91 13.92
CA GLY A 162 1.80 0.30 14.71
C GLY A 162 0.51 1.09 14.87
N TYR A 163 0.57 2.39 14.63
CA TYR A 163 -0.59 3.25 14.77
C TYR A 163 -0.64 4.40 13.77
N PHE A 164 -1.87 4.86 13.51
CA PHE A 164 -2.17 6.15 12.90
C PHE A 164 -2.60 7.12 13.99
N GLU A 165 -2.09 8.35 13.98
CA GLU A 165 -2.39 9.41 14.95
C GLU A 165 -2.87 10.66 14.23
N VAL A 166 -4.03 11.20 14.61
CA VAL A 166 -4.58 12.43 14.02
C VAL A 166 -3.77 13.64 14.46
N THR A 167 -3.30 14.45 13.51
CA THR A 167 -2.53 15.67 13.78
C THR A 167 -3.25 16.95 13.36
N ASN A 168 -4.38 16.84 12.66
CA ASN A 168 -5.18 17.99 12.24
C ASN A 168 -6.67 17.71 12.49
N PRO A 169 -7.34 18.40 13.44
CA PRO A 169 -8.75 18.16 13.72
C PRO A 169 -9.69 18.70 12.62
N HIS A 170 -9.22 19.56 11.73
CA HIS A 170 -10.05 20.18 10.69
C HIS A 170 -10.46 19.23 9.56
N VAL A 171 -9.87 18.04 9.48
CA VAL A 171 -10.29 17.01 8.50
C VAL A 171 -11.74 16.54 8.71
N THR A 172 -12.29 16.72 9.90
CA THR A 172 -13.71 16.48 10.23
C THR A 172 -14.68 17.35 9.39
N ALA A 173 -14.19 18.46 8.83
CA ALA A 173 -14.96 19.27 7.89
C ALA A 173 -15.29 18.52 6.58
N PHE A 174 -14.50 17.49 6.24
CA PHE A 174 -14.64 16.73 4.99
C PHE A 174 -15.23 15.34 5.20
N THR A 175 -15.02 14.72 6.36
CA THR A 175 -15.47 13.35 6.63
C THR A 175 -15.92 13.17 8.08
N LYS A 176 -16.93 12.32 8.29
CA LYS A 176 -17.41 11.90 9.61
C LYS A 176 -16.71 10.63 10.13
N ALA A 177 -15.68 10.13 9.43
CA ALA A 177 -14.97 8.91 9.82
C ALA A 177 -14.36 9.03 11.22
N SER A 178 -14.77 8.13 12.12
CA SER A 178 -14.42 8.15 13.54
C SER A 178 -12.92 8.17 13.82
N PHE A 179 -12.09 7.50 13.01
CA PHE A 179 -10.62 7.47 13.22
C PHE A 179 -9.94 8.84 13.04
N LEU A 180 -10.64 9.83 12.46
CA LEU A 180 -10.18 11.20 12.23
C LEU A 180 -10.83 12.23 13.18
N SER A 181 -11.67 11.78 14.11
CA SER A 181 -12.60 12.66 14.84
C SER A 181 -11.96 13.61 15.84
N LYS A 182 -10.77 13.28 16.37
CA LYS A 182 -10.14 14.03 17.46
C LYS A 182 -8.62 14.08 17.26
N PHE A 183 -8.03 15.26 17.44
CA PHE A 183 -6.58 15.43 17.49
C PHE A 183 -5.95 14.50 18.54
N GLY A 184 -4.85 13.85 18.20
CA GLY A 184 -4.16 12.88 19.04
C GLY A 184 -4.83 11.50 19.14
N LYS A 185 -6.02 11.29 18.54
CA LYS A 185 -6.64 9.95 18.51
C LYS A 185 -5.72 8.99 17.77
N ARG A 186 -5.38 7.88 18.44
CA ARG A 186 -4.58 6.79 17.87
C ARG A 186 -5.46 5.61 17.46
N THR A 187 -5.20 5.10 16.26
CA THR A 187 -5.88 3.94 15.70
C THR A 187 -4.84 2.88 15.38
N LYS A 188 -5.03 1.64 15.84
CA LYS A 188 -4.12 0.52 15.52
C LYS A 188 -4.10 0.29 14.01
N VAL A 189 -2.94 -0.05 13.46
CA VAL A 189 -2.80 -0.35 12.03
C VAL A 189 -1.97 -1.60 11.74
N ALA A 190 -2.31 -2.26 10.65
CA ALA A 190 -1.47 -3.25 9.99
C ALA A 190 -1.09 -2.75 8.59
N VAL A 191 0.20 -2.81 8.26
CA VAL A 191 0.72 -2.35 6.97
C VAL A 191 1.41 -3.49 6.26
N ARG A 192 1.17 -3.59 4.94
CA ARG A 192 1.91 -4.50 4.06
C ARG A 192 2.44 -3.76 2.84
N PHE A 193 3.73 -3.91 2.62
CA PHE A 193 4.44 -3.49 1.42
C PHE A 193 4.69 -4.68 0.50
N SER A 194 4.88 -4.43 -0.79
CA SER A 194 5.12 -5.52 -1.76
C SER A 194 5.65 -5.01 -3.08
N THR A 195 6.29 -5.89 -3.86
CA THR A 195 6.39 -5.72 -5.33
C THR A 195 5.05 -6.02 -6.00
N VAL A 196 4.93 -6.15 -7.32
CA VAL A 196 3.67 -6.41 -8.06
C VAL A 196 3.71 -7.73 -8.82
N ALA A 197 4.61 -7.87 -9.80
CA ALA A 197 4.52 -8.91 -10.82
C ALA A 197 5.06 -10.26 -10.33
N GLY A 198 6.14 -10.22 -9.55
CA GLY A 198 6.86 -11.39 -9.06
C GLY A 198 6.05 -12.26 -8.09
N SER A 199 6.29 -13.57 -8.16
CA SER A 199 5.78 -14.54 -7.17
C SER A 199 6.45 -14.37 -5.80
N LYS A 200 5.96 -15.07 -4.77
CA LYS A 200 6.40 -14.97 -3.37
C LYS A 200 7.92 -15.14 -3.17
N GLY A 201 8.58 -15.94 -4.01
CA GLY A 201 10.03 -16.16 -3.97
C GLY A 201 10.87 -15.19 -4.81
N SER A 202 10.27 -14.15 -5.40
CA SER A 202 11.01 -13.13 -6.16
C SER A 202 11.82 -12.19 -5.25
N SER A 203 12.62 -11.30 -5.86
CA SER A 203 13.48 -10.36 -5.14
C SER A 203 12.77 -9.03 -4.84
N ASP A 204 13.10 -8.43 -3.70
CA ASP A 204 12.60 -7.12 -3.25
C ASP A 204 13.11 -5.93 -4.07
N THR A 205 14.29 -6.01 -4.67
CA THR A 205 14.97 -4.85 -5.31
C THR A 205 14.78 -4.78 -6.83
N VAL A 206 13.78 -5.48 -7.38
CA VAL A 206 13.46 -5.44 -8.82
C VAL A 206 12.79 -4.12 -9.21
N ARG A 207 12.93 -3.72 -10.49
CA ARG A 207 12.18 -2.59 -11.05
C ARG A 207 10.70 -2.96 -11.18
N ASP A 208 9.87 -2.36 -10.34
CA ASP A 208 8.44 -2.68 -10.22
C ASP A 208 7.76 -1.54 -9.44
N PRO A 209 6.45 -1.29 -9.57
CA PRO A 209 5.76 -0.50 -8.56
C PRO A 209 5.87 -1.19 -7.19
N ARG A 210 5.65 -0.44 -6.12
CA ARG A 210 5.51 -0.99 -4.77
C ARG A 210 4.09 -0.80 -4.27
N GLY A 211 3.48 -1.89 -3.83
CA GLY A 211 2.24 -1.85 -3.05
C GLY A 211 2.52 -1.30 -1.65
N PHE A 212 1.60 -0.49 -1.14
CA PHE A 212 1.60 0.04 0.22
C PHE A 212 0.15 -0.01 0.73
N ALA A 213 -0.22 -1.11 1.38
CA ALA A 213 -1.57 -1.29 1.92
C ALA A 213 -1.58 -1.03 3.43
N VAL A 214 -2.57 -0.26 3.90
CA VAL A 214 -2.78 0.08 5.32
C VAL A 214 -4.18 -0.34 5.71
N LYS A 215 -4.30 -1.13 6.79
CA LYS A 215 -5.56 -1.47 7.46
C LYS A 215 -5.59 -0.70 8.76
N LEU A 216 -6.66 0.06 8.98
CA LEU A 216 -6.94 0.75 10.22
C LEU A 216 -8.04 0.00 10.95
N TYR A 217 -7.77 -0.42 12.18
CA TYR A 217 -8.76 -1.07 13.04
C TYR A 217 -9.53 0.01 13.81
N THR A 218 -10.57 0.55 13.20
CA THR A 218 -11.34 1.68 13.77
C THR A 218 -12.45 1.21 14.72
N ASP A 219 -13.01 2.15 15.47
CA ASP A 219 -14.21 1.98 16.30
C ASP A 219 -15.51 1.86 15.50
N GLU A 220 -15.46 1.94 14.17
CA GLU A 220 -16.58 1.72 13.25
C GLU A 220 -16.31 0.58 12.25
N GLY A 221 -15.31 -0.28 12.54
CA GLY A 221 -14.91 -1.36 11.65
C GLY A 221 -13.54 -1.13 10.99
N ASN A 222 -13.12 -2.04 10.11
CA ASN A 222 -11.85 -1.90 9.42
C ASN A 222 -11.98 -0.92 8.26
N PHE A 223 -11.04 0.02 8.15
CA PHE A 223 -10.83 0.84 6.95
C PHE A 223 -9.54 0.41 6.25
N ASP A 224 -9.63 -0.03 5.01
CA ASP A 224 -8.48 -0.49 4.23
C ASP A 224 -8.15 0.50 3.10
N LEU A 225 -6.92 1.02 3.13
CA LEU A 225 -6.37 1.91 2.12
C LEU A 225 -5.24 1.23 1.37
N MET A 226 -5.46 0.89 0.10
CA MET A 226 -4.47 0.23 -0.75
C MET A 226 -3.86 1.23 -1.72
N MET A 227 -2.57 1.46 -1.56
CA MET A 227 -1.82 2.47 -2.29
C MET A 227 -0.72 1.84 -3.14
N LEU A 228 -0.18 2.62 -4.07
CA LEU A 228 1.12 2.38 -4.68
C LEU A 228 2.12 3.46 -4.28
N ASN A 229 3.41 3.21 -4.45
CA ASN A 229 4.44 4.24 -4.37
C ASN A 229 4.44 5.20 -5.58
N PHE A 230 3.66 4.91 -6.61
CA PHE A 230 3.45 5.80 -7.75
C PHE A 230 2.16 6.61 -7.56
N PRO A 231 2.14 7.89 -7.99
CA PRO A 231 0.94 8.73 -7.94
C PRO A 231 -0.04 8.42 -9.09
N VAL A 232 0.29 7.50 -9.99
CA VAL A 232 -0.59 7.11 -11.11
C VAL A 232 -0.61 5.61 -11.30
N PHE A 233 -1.69 5.15 -11.91
CA PHE A 233 -1.86 3.77 -12.35
C PHE A 233 -1.66 3.63 -13.85
N PHE A 234 -1.39 2.40 -14.30
CA PHE A 234 -1.13 2.10 -15.72
C PHE A 234 -2.39 2.15 -16.57
N VAL A 235 -3.57 1.89 -16.02
CA VAL A 235 -4.80 1.79 -16.79
C VAL A 235 -5.94 2.50 -16.08
N ARG A 236 -6.93 2.96 -16.85
CA ARG A 236 -8.12 3.64 -16.31
C ARG A 236 -9.40 2.80 -16.36
N ASP A 237 -9.31 1.59 -16.91
CA ASP A 237 -10.41 0.64 -17.01
C ASP A 237 -10.01 -0.73 -16.43
N PRO A 238 -10.81 -1.32 -15.54
CA PRO A 238 -10.47 -2.58 -14.89
C PRO A 238 -10.37 -3.77 -15.86
N LEU A 239 -11.03 -3.74 -17.03
CA LEU A 239 -10.86 -4.81 -18.03
C LEU A 239 -9.44 -4.82 -18.62
N ARG A 240 -8.83 -3.64 -18.76
CA ARG A 240 -7.46 -3.50 -19.25
C ARG A 240 -6.47 -4.04 -18.22
N PHE A 241 -6.72 -3.83 -16.93
CA PHE A 241 -5.87 -4.33 -15.84
C PHE A 241 -5.63 -5.85 -15.92
N LEU A 242 -6.65 -6.64 -16.27
CA LEU A 242 -6.52 -8.10 -16.38
C LEU A 242 -5.40 -8.49 -17.37
N ASN A 243 -5.39 -7.84 -18.54
CA ASN A 243 -4.40 -8.09 -19.58
C ASN A 243 -3.04 -7.46 -19.28
N LEU A 244 -3.01 -6.31 -18.59
CA LEU A 244 -1.78 -5.70 -18.09
C LEU A 244 -1.02 -6.65 -17.15
N ILE A 245 -1.73 -7.32 -16.24
CA ILE A 245 -1.08 -8.26 -15.31
C ILE A 245 -0.55 -9.49 -16.05
N HIS A 246 -1.25 -9.99 -17.07
CA HIS A 246 -0.74 -11.08 -17.89
C HIS A 246 0.54 -10.67 -18.66
N SER A 247 0.57 -9.46 -19.24
CA SER A 247 1.74 -9.00 -20.00
C SER A 247 2.98 -8.75 -19.14
N GLN A 248 2.80 -8.49 -17.84
CA GLN A 248 3.89 -8.32 -16.88
C GLN A 248 4.36 -9.63 -16.23
N LYS A 249 3.59 -10.72 -16.39
CA LYS A 249 3.91 -12.03 -15.81
C LYS A 249 4.61 -12.93 -16.82
N LYS A 250 4.86 -14.16 -16.38
CA LYS A 250 5.55 -15.17 -17.17
C LYS A 250 4.71 -15.59 -18.36
N ASP A 251 5.37 -15.76 -19.51
CA ASP A 251 4.78 -16.35 -20.70
C ASP A 251 4.23 -17.76 -20.37
N PRO A 252 2.97 -18.06 -20.73
CA PRO A 252 2.35 -19.35 -20.40
C PRO A 252 3.05 -20.56 -21.03
N GLN A 253 3.80 -20.42 -22.12
CA GLN A 253 4.51 -21.54 -22.74
C GLN A 253 5.86 -21.81 -22.07
N SER A 254 6.71 -20.79 -21.99
CA SER A 254 8.09 -20.93 -21.49
C SER A 254 8.22 -20.77 -19.98
N ASN A 255 7.22 -20.18 -19.32
CA ASN A 255 7.27 -19.78 -17.91
C ASN A 255 8.43 -18.82 -17.60
N LEU A 256 8.86 -18.03 -18.60
CA LEU A 256 9.89 -16.98 -18.51
C LEU A 256 9.26 -15.59 -18.60
N ILE A 257 9.96 -14.56 -18.13
CA ILE A 257 9.55 -13.17 -18.39
C ILE A 257 9.67 -12.90 -19.89
N ASN A 258 8.61 -12.37 -20.49
CA ASN A 258 8.58 -12.00 -21.89
C ASN A 258 8.43 -10.48 -22.03
N PHE A 259 9.53 -9.80 -22.36
CA PHE A 259 9.53 -8.35 -22.54
C PHE A 259 8.80 -7.90 -23.80
N ASP A 260 8.64 -8.78 -24.81
CA ASP A 260 7.81 -8.46 -25.98
C ASP A 260 6.35 -8.32 -25.57
N TYR A 261 5.84 -9.18 -24.67
CA TYR A 261 4.47 -9.06 -24.17
C TYR A 261 4.26 -7.77 -23.38
N PHE A 262 5.22 -7.45 -22.51
CA PHE A 262 5.20 -6.20 -21.77
C PHE A 262 5.14 -5.00 -22.72
N TRP A 263 6.09 -4.88 -23.66
CA TRP A 263 6.17 -3.72 -24.55
C TRP A 263 5.06 -3.68 -25.60
N ASP A 264 4.58 -4.83 -26.10
CA ASP A 264 3.42 -4.91 -26.99
C ASP A 264 2.20 -4.27 -26.32
N TYR A 265 1.84 -4.71 -25.12
CA TYR A 265 0.72 -4.16 -24.37
C TYR A 265 0.87 -2.65 -24.12
N ILE A 266 2.04 -2.22 -23.64
CA ILE A 266 2.32 -0.80 -23.35
C ILE A 266 2.24 0.05 -24.63
N SER A 267 2.75 -0.45 -25.77
CA SER A 267 2.73 0.27 -27.05
C SER A 267 1.34 0.41 -27.67
N LEU A 268 0.46 -0.58 -27.46
CA LEU A 268 -0.91 -0.58 -27.98
C LEU A 268 -1.89 0.23 -27.13
N LEU A 269 -1.54 0.53 -25.87
CA LEU A 269 -2.38 1.26 -24.92
C LEU A 269 -1.62 2.46 -24.32
N PRO A 270 -1.65 3.63 -25.00
CA PRO A 270 -0.93 4.82 -24.56
C PRO A 270 -1.31 5.36 -23.17
N GLU A 271 -2.46 4.95 -22.61
CA GLU A 271 -2.83 5.28 -21.23
C GLU A 271 -1.82 4.83 -20.19
N THR A 272 -1.01 3.83 -20.54
CA THR A 272 0.04 3.25 -19.68
C THR A 272 1.31 4.09 -19.61
N LEU A 273 1.50 5.06 -20.52
CA LEU A 273 2.76 5.79 -20.67
C LEU A 273 3.17 6.54 -19.41
N HIS A 274 2.21 7.11 -18.68
CA HIS A 274 2.51 7.89 -17.47
C HIS A 274 3.11 7.04 -16.36
N ALA A 275 2.43 5.96 -15.97
CA ALA A 275 2.93 5.03 -14.95
C ALA A 275 4.19 4.28 -15.42
N THR A 276 4.30 4.01 -16.73
CA THR A 276 5.51 3.42 -17.31
C THR A 276 6.70 4.37 -17.19
N SER A 277 6.50 5.66 -17.40
CA SER A 277 7.55 6.66 -17.20
C SER A 277 8.04 6.64 -15.75
N TYR A 278 7.12 6.64 -14.77
CA TYR A 278 7.45 6.45 -13.36
C TYR A 278 8.24 5.16 -13.08
N LEU A 279 7.80 4.04 -13.66
CA LEU A 279 8.47 2.74 -13.51
C LEU A 279 9.94 2.78 -13.96
N PHE A 280 10.26 3.57 -14.99
CA PHE A 280 11.62 3.71 -15.52
C PHE A 280 12.39 4.91 -14.96
N THR A 281 11.83 5.67 -14.02
CA THR A 281 12.60 6.58 -13.15
C THR A 281 13.27 5.82 -11.99
N ASP A 282 14.01 6.53 -11.14
CA ASP A 282 14.59 5.97 -9.92
C ASP A 282 13.54 5.43 -8.94
N LEU A 283 12.30 5.93 -8.98
CA LEU A 283 11.21 5.48 -8.11
C LEU A 283 10.80 4.02 -8.36
N GLY A 284 11.20 3.42 -9.49
CA GLY A 284 10.99 2.00 -9.78
C GLY A 284 11.83 1.05 -8.91
N THR A 285 12.90 1.54 -8.27
CA THR A 285 13.82 0.75 -7.43
C THR A 285 14.10 1.45 -6.09
N PRO A 286 13.09 1.61 -5.21
CA PRO A 286 13.27 2.28 -3.93
C PRO A 286 14.26 1.55 -3.02
N ASP A 287 15.00 2.31 -2.20
CA ASP A 287 15.92 1.79 -1.18
C ASP A 287 15.15 1.36 0.07
N GLY A 288 14.57 0.16 0.00
CA GLY A 288 13.70 -0.38 1.04
C GLY A 288 12.33 0.32 1.10
N TYR A 289 11.43 -0.21 1.93
CA TYR A 289 10.05 0.30 2.00
C TYR A 289 9.92 1.63 2.77
N ARG A 290 10.90 1.96 3.62
CA ARG A 290 10.84 3.15 4.50
C ARG A 290 11.12 4.45 3.74
N HIS A 291 11.68 4.37 2.55
CA HIS A 291 12.14 5.50 1.73
C HIS A 291 11.27 5.76 0.49
N MET A 292 10.00 5.36 0.54
CA MET A 292 9.03 5.64 -0.51
C MET A 292 7.75 6.28 0.05
N HIS A 293 7.06 7.03 -0.81
CA HIS A 293 5.71 7.51 -0.56
C HIS A 293 4.66 6.41 -0.80
N GLY A 294 3.43 6.67 -0.39
CA GLY A 294 2.24 5.91 -0.76
C GLY A 294 1.13 6.85 -1.24
N PHE A 295 0.44 6.47 -2.30
CA PHE A 295 -0.62 7.24 -2.93
C PHE A 295 -1.85 6.35 -3.16
N SER A 296 -3.04 6.81 -2.75
CA SER A 296 -4.27 6.01 -2.92
C SER A 296 -4.61 5.69 -4.36
N LEU A 297 -4.09 6.49 -5.30
CA LEU A 297 -4.46 6.54 -6.72
C LEU A 297 -5.92 6.91 -6.92
N ASN A 298 -6.81 6.08 -6.37
CA ASN A 298 -8.23 6.23 -6.48
C ASN A 298 -8.71 7.48 -5.73
N THR A 299 -9.72 8.11 -6.32
CA THR A 299 -10.53 9.15 -5.71
C THR A 299 -11.64 8.50 -4.88
N PHE A 300 -11.81 8.95 -3.65
CA PHE A 300 -12.90 8.57 -2.76
C PHE A 300 -13.88 9.73 -2.60
N LYS A 301 -15.12 9.43 -2.21
CA LYS A 301 -16.04 10.41 -1.65
C LYS A 301 -15.77 10.51 -0.15
N LEU A 302 -15.65 11.73 0.35
CA LEU A 302 -15.60 12.04 1.78
C LEU A 302 -16.90 12.75 2.15
N VAL A 303 -17.58 12.24 3.18
CA VAL A 303 -18.90 12.69 3.62
C VAL A 303 -18.82 13.15 5.06
N ASN A 304 -19.08 14.42 5.31
CA ASN A 304 -19.01 14.97 6.66
C ASN A 304 -20.32 14.77 7.45
N GLN A 305 -20.36 15.26 8.70
CA GLN A 305 -21.52 15.15 9.60
C GLN A 305 -22.80 15.84 9.10
N TYR A 306 -22.70 16.69 8.07
CA TYR A 306 -23.82 17.40 7.45
C TYR A 306 -24.20 16.79 6.09
N ASP A 307 -23.76 15.57 5.81
CA ASP A 307 -23.93 14.85 4.53
C ASP A 307 -23.39 15.62 3.31
N LYS A 308 -22.46 16.56 3.52
CA LYS A 308 -21.78 17.24 2.40
C LYS A 308 -20.69 16.35 1.85
N VAL A 309 -20.71 16.17 0.53
CA VAL A 309 -19.77 15.32 -0.20
C VAL A 309 -18.69 16.16 -0.87
N VAL A 310 -17.43 15.80 -0.61
CA VAL A 310 -16.26 16.22 -1.38
C VAL A 310 -15.52 14.98 -1.91
N PHE A 311 -14.61 15.17 -2.85
CA PHE A 311 -13.73 14.11 -3.33
C PHE A 311 -12.38 14.20 -2.64
N GLY A 312 -11.81 13.05 -2.26
CA GLY A 312 -10.57 12.95 -1.52
C GLY A 312 -9.59 11.96 -2.15
N ARG A 313 -8.30 12.30 -2.12
CA ARG A 313 -7.20 11.37 -2.43
C ARG A 313 -6.15 11.41 -1.32
N TRP A 314 -5.62 10.25 -0.93
CA TRP A 314 -4.70 10.12 0.20
C TRP A 314 -3.24 10.08 -0.25
N HIS A 315 -2.39 10.72 0.55
CA HIS A 315 -0.95 10.80 0.39
C HIS A 315 -0.27 10.40 1.68
N VAL A 316 0.69 9.48 1.62
CA VAL A 316 1.42 8.95 2.77
C VAL A 316 2.90 9.18 2.52
N LEU A 317 3.41 10.29 3.04
CA LEU A 317 4.71 10.84 2.70
C LEU A 317 5.78 10.41 3.70
N THR A 318 6.88 9.82 3.24
CA THR A 318 7.93 9.29 4.12
C THR A 318 8.63 10.42 4.88
N ASN A 319 8.77 10.24 6.20
CA ASN A 319 9.57 11.15 7.03
C ASN A 319 11.07 10.81 7.01
N GLN A 320 11.45 9.68 6.38
CA GLN A 320 12.84 9.23 6.28
C GLN A 320 13.56 9.80 5.05
N GLY A 321 12.84 10.56 4.21
CA GLY A 321 13.30 11.02 2.90
C GLY A 321 13.25 9.95 1.82
N ILE A 322 13.01 10.37 0.58
CA ILE A 322 13.04 9.49 -0.59
C ILE A 322 14.47 9.08 -0.90
N ARG A 323 14.68 7.77 -1.09
CA ARG A 323 15.96 7.17 -1.48
C ARG A 323 15.69 6.01 -2.43
N ASN A 324 16.52 5.90 -3.46
CA ASN A 324 16.40 4.89 -4.51
C ASN A 324 17.75 4.21 -4.74
N LEU A 325 17.70 2.96 -5.19
CA LEU A 325 18.85 2.19 -5.62
C LEU A 325 19.11 2.47 -7.11
N THR A 326 20.38 2.59 -7.47
CA THR A 326 20.77 2.54 -8.89
C THR A 326 20.51 1.14 -9.44
N ASN A 327 20.37 1.03 -10.76
CA ASN A 327 20.08 -0.25 -11.41
C ASN A 327 21.13 -1.34 -11.06
N ASP A 328 22.42 -0.98 -11.05
CA ASP A 328 23.51 -1.91 -10.73
C ASP A 328 23.44 -2.43 -9.29
N VAL A 329 23.15 -1.54 -8.32
CA VAL A 329 23.00 -1.92 -6.92
C VAL A 329 21.74 -2.77 -6.74
N ALA A 330 20.63 -2.37 -7.35
CA ALA A 330 19.37 -3.09 -7.32
C ALA A 330 19.51 -4.52 -7.89
N THR A 331 20.20 -4.69 -9.02
CA THR A 331 20.51 -6.00 -9.63
C THR A 331 21.43 -6.82 -8.74
N LYS A 332 22.49 -6.23 -8.17
CA LYS A 332 23.40 -6.94 -7.25
C LYS A 332 22.66 -7.43 -6.01
N LEU A 333 21.85 -6.59 -5.38
CA LEU A 333 21.04 -6.97 -4.23
C LEU A 333 20.01 -8.03 -4.59
N ALA A 334 19.45 -7.99 -5.80
CA ALA A 334 18.47 -8.99 -6.20
C ALA A 334 19.02 -10.42 -6.25
N GLY A 335 20.33 -10.59 -6.49
CA GLY A 335 21.01 -11.87 -6.38
C GLY A 335 21.59 -12.16 -4.98
N SER A 336 22.19 -11.15 -4.33
CA SER A 336 22.91 -11.34 -3.06
C SER A 336 22.06 -11.28 -1.81
N ASN A 337 20.93 -10.57 -1.86
CA ASN A 337 19.93 -10.45 -0.80
C ASN A 337 18.53 -10.20 -1.39
N PRO A 338 17.84 -11.24 -1.86
CA PRO A 338 16.49 -11.10 -2.45
C PRO A 338 15.42 -10.66 -1.45
N ASP A 339 15.75 -10.57 -0.15
CA ASP A 339 14.86 -10.16 0.94
C ASP A 339 15.26 -8.79 1.53
N TYR A 340 16.04 -7.99 0.78
CA TYR A 340 16.63 -6.73 1.26
C TYR A 340 15.63 -5.76 1.91
N ALA A 341 14.49 -5.48 1.27
CA ALA A 341 13.53 -4.50 1.79
C ALA A 341 12.77 -5.07 3.00
N THR A 342 12.53 -6.38 3.00
CA THR A 342 11.97 -7.12 4.13
C THR A 342 12.90 -7.06 5.35
N GLU A 343 14.19 -7.35 5.14
CA GLU A 343 15.22 -7.31 6.17
C GLU A 343 15.44 -5.89 6.71
N ASP A 344 15.50 -4.87 5.84
CA ASP A 344 15.62 -3.46 6.23
C ASP A 344 14.47 -3.03 7.16
N LEU A 345 13.21 -3.30 6.77
CA LEU A 345 12.05 -2.94 7.57
C LEU A 345 12.09 -3.63 8.94
N PHE A 346 12.35 -4.94 8.95
CA PHE A 346 12.38 -5.74 10.18
C PHE A 346 13.46 -5.26 11.14
N LYS A 347 14.69 -5.05 10.64
CA LYS A 347 15.82 -4.58 11.46
C LYS A 347 15.63 -3.16 11.95
N ALA A 348 15.06 -2.26 11.14
CA ALA A 348 14.79 -0.89 11.55
C ALA A 348 13.83 -0.84 12.75
N ILE A 349 12.75 -1.60 12.70
CA ILE A 349 11.77 -1.67 13.80
C ILE A 349 12.41 -2.33 15.04
N LEU A 350 13.14 -3.43 14.86
CA LEU A 350 13.82 -4.12 15.96
C LEU A 350 14.83 -3.21 16.68
N ALA A 351 15.51 -2.32 15.93
CA ALA A 351 16.46 -1.35 16.46
C ALA A 351 15.80 -0.08 17.04
N GLY A 352 14.47 -0.01 17.14
CA GLY A 352 13.74 1.18 17.60
C GLY A 352 13.75 2.36 16.60
N SER A 353 14.27 2.16 15.40
CA SER A 353 14.27 3.15 14.30
C SER A 353 12.96 3.09 13.52
N TYR A 354 11.86 3.38 14.24
CA TYR A 354 10.50 3.25 13.73
C TYR A 354 10.23 4.12 12.50
N PRO A 355 9.93 3.54 11.32
CA PRO A 355 9.57 4.33 10.18
C PRO A 355 8.21 4.99 10.38
N SER A 356 8.11 6.21 9.88
CA SER A 356 6.88 6.99 9.92
C SER A 356 6.62 7.74 8.62
N TRP A 357 5.35 8.07 8.42
CA TRP A 357 4.87 8.83 7.28
C TRP A 357 3.90 9.91 7.73
N LYS A 358 3.98 11.09 7.11
CA LYS A 358 2.96 12.12 7.19
C LYS A 358 1.80 11.75 6.27
N VAL A 359 0.58 11.71 6.80
CA VAL A 359 -0.64 11.40 6.05
C VAL A 359 -1.36 12.70 5.71
N CYS A 360 -1.62 12.90 4.42
CA CYS A 360 -2.31 14.07 3.88
C CYS A 360 -3.48 13.65 2.99
N ILE A 361 -4.42 14.57 2.80
CA ILE A 361 -5.56 14.43 1.91
C ILE A 361 -5.56 15.64 0.96
N GLN A 362 -5.80 15.39 -0.33
CA GLN A 362 -6.23 16.44 -1.25
C GLN A 362 -7.74 16.40 -1.37
N VAL A 363 -8.38 17.57 -1.37
CA VAL A 363 -9.84 17.70 -1.39
C VAL A 363 -10.29 18.49 -2.61
N MET A 364 -11.27 17.96 -3.34
CA MET A 364 -11.90 18.59 -4.50
C MET A 364 -13.41 18.61 -4.29
N THR A 365 -14.01 19.79 -4.34
CA THR A 365 -15.47 19.93 -4.27
C THR A 365 -16.14 19.39 -5.54
N GLN A 366 -17.43 19.03 -5.46
CA GLN A 366 -18.20 18.61 -6.64
C GLN A 366 -18.21 19.68 -7.74
N LYS A 367 -18.32 20.97 -7.36
CA LYS A 367 -18.27 22.10 -8.31
C LYS A 367 -16.91 22.17 -9.04
N GLN A 368 -15.81 21.94 -8.33
CA GLN A 368 -14.48 21.89 -8.93
C GLN A 368 -14.32 20.68 -9.85
N ALA A 369 -14.77 19.50 -9.41
CA ALA A 369 -14.74 18.27 -10.20
C ALA A 369 -15.47 18.40 -11.54
N HIS A 370 -16.64 19.04 -11.55
CA HIS A 370 -17.39 19.29 -12.79
C HIS A 370 -16.71 20.26 -13.76
N LYS A 371 -15.90 21.19 -13.25
CA LYS A 371 -15.18 22.19 -14.06
C LYS A 371 -13.76 21.75 -14.41
N TRP A 372 -13.27 20.65 -13.84
CA TRP A 372 -11.90 20.22 -14.02
C TRP A 372 -11.68 19.71 -15.44
N LYS A 373 -10.54 20.07 -16.05
CA LYS A 373 -10.22 19.74 -17.45
C LYS A 373 -10.14 18.22 -17.69
N HIS A 374 -9.65 17.48 -16.70
CA HIS A 374 -9.53 16.03 -16.77
C HIS A 374 -10.54 15.37 -15.83
N SER A 375 -10.87 14.10 -16.07
CA SER A 375 -11.68 13.36 -15.10
C SER A 375 -10.92 13.25 -13.77
N PRO A 376 -11.48 13.71 -12.64
CA PRO A 376 -10.88 13.50 -11.32
C PRO A 376 -10.93 12.04 -10.89
N PHE A 377 -11.59 11.19 -11.66
CA PHE A 377 -11.76 9.75 -11.45
C PHE A 377 -10.90 8.92 -12.41
N ASP A 378 -9.95 9.53 -13.13
CA ASP A 378 -8.97 8.82 -13.93
C ASP A 378 -7.69 8.57 -13.10
N PRO A 379 -7.33 7.32 -12.78
CA PRO A 379 -6.12 7.02 -12.01
C PRO A 379 -4.83 7.16 -12.81
N THR A 380 -4.89 7.36 -14.13
CA THR A 380 -3.71 7.65 -14.97
C THR A 380 -3.33 9.14 -14.93
N LYS A 381 -4.12 9.96 -14.23
CA LYS A 381 -3.93 11.40 -14.14
C LYS A 381 -3.34 11.81 -12.80
N MET A 382 -2.30 12.63 -12.89
CA MET A 382 -1.75 13.42 -11.81
C MET A 382 -2.36 14.82 -11.75
N SER A 383 -1.98 15.45 -10.67
CA SER A 383 -1.67 16.85 -10.53
C SER A 383 -0.94 17.51 -11.70
N GLY A 384 -1.42 18.65 -12.19
CA GLY A 384 -0.77 19.47 -13.22
C GLY A 384 0.28 20.47 -12.67
N ASP A 385 1.05 21.02 -13.62
CA ASP A 385 2.22 21.91 -13.55
C ASP A 385 3.39 21.44 -12.67
N PHE A 386 4.46 21.00 -13.34
CA PHE A 386 5.74 20.50 -12.82
C PHE A 386 6.38 21.50 -11.82
N VAL A 387 6.01 21.43 -10.54
CA VAL A 387 6.69 22.17 -9.47
C VAL A 387 7.99 21.45 -9.15
N LYS A 388 9.04 21.78 -9.92
CA LYS A 388 10.51 21.81 -9.63
C LYS A 388 11.18 20.81 -8.69
N SER A 389 10.52 19.78 -8.19
CA SER A 389 11.09 18.80 -7.28
C SER A 389 10.48 17.44 -7.57
N VAL A 390 11.32 16.51 -8.02
CA VAL A 390 11.03 15.08 -8.18
C VAL A 390 10.60 14.43 -6.83
N VAL A 391 10.58 15.21 -5.74
CA VAL A 391 10.25 14.83 -4.37
C VAL A 391 8.78 15.15 -4.00
N SER A 392 7.99 15.81 -4.86
CA SER A 392 6.55 16.01 -4.65
C SER A 392 5.74 15.50 -5.85
N ALA A 393 5.50 14.20 -5.87
CA ALA A 393 4.51 13.59 -6.75
C ALA A 393 3.11 13.80 -6.13
N ASP A 394 2.19 14.42 -6.86
CA ASP A 394 0.85 14.74 -6.34
C ASP A 394 -0.27 14.18 -7.22
N LEU A 395 -1.44 13.94 -6.62
CA LEU A 395 -2.56 13.30 -7.31
C LEU A 395 -3.47 14.32 -8.03
N TRP A 396 -3.57 15.55 -7.52
CA TRP A 396 -4.18 16.74 -8.14
C TRP A 396 -3.27 17.98 -7.97
N PRO A 397 -3.35 19.03 -8.84
CA PRO A 397 -2.38 20.14 -8.83
C PRO A 397 -2.27 20.80 -7.46
N LEU A 398 -1.10 20.81 -6.82
CA LEU A 398 -0.92 21.40 -5.47
C LEU A 398 -1.38 22.85 -5.38
N LYS A 399 -1.16 23.63 -6.46
CA LYS A 399 -1.58 25.03 -6.55
C LYS A 399 -3.11 25.18 -6.39
N HIS A 400 -3.87 24.19 -6.83
CA HIS A 400 -5.34 24.20 -6.81
C HIS A 400 -5.92 23.37 -5.67
N PHE A 401 -5.21 22.32 -5.26
CA PHE A 401 -5.65 21.33 -4.27
C PHE A 401 -4.47 21.02 -3.33
N PRO A 402 -4.17 21.89 -2.35
CA PRO A 402 -3.03 21.70 -1.47
C PRO A 402 -3.18 20.43 -0.62
N LEU A 403 -2.05 19.88 -0.18
CA LEU A 403 -2.02 18.78 0.77
C LEU A 403 -2.50 19.28 2.14
N ILE A 404 -3.61 18.73 2.61
CA ILE A 404 -4.13 18.97 3.95
C ILE A 404 -3.64 17.83 4.83
N GLU A 405 -2.79 18.13 5.81
CA GLU A 405 -2.35 17.12 6.78
C GLU A 405 -3.56 16.54 7.52
N ALA A 406 -3.58 15.22 7.71
CA ALA A 406 -4.60 14.50 8.46
C ALA A 406 -4.02 13.82 9.70
N GLY A 407 -2.79 13.29 9.59
CA GLY A 407 -2.18 12.56 10.68
C GLY A 407 -0.77 12.07 10.39
N LYS A 408 -0.29 11.19 11.26
CA LYS A 408 0.99 10.49 11.15
C LYS A 408 0.78 8.99 11.27
N LEU A 409 1.39 8.23 10.38
CA LEU A 409 1.48 6.77 10.42
C LEU A 409 2.84 6.37 10.99
N VAL A 410 2.90 5.49 11.98
CA VAL A 410 4.15 5.01 12.60
C VAL A 410 4.10 3.49 12.74
N LEU A 411 5.17 2.80 12.33
CA LEU A 411 5.29 1.34 12.48
C LEU A 411 6.29 1.02 13.58
N THR A 412 5.81 0.35 14.62
CA THR A 412 6.54 0.11 15.87
C THR A 412 6.75 -1.35 16.20
N HIS A 413 6.04 -2.27 15.52
CA HIS A 413 6.07 -3.69 15.84
C HIS A 413 6.26 -4.56 14.59
N ASN A 414 7.16 -5.52 14.68
CA ASN A 414 7.32 -6.59 13.70
C ASN A 414 6.22 -7.66 13.89
N PRO A 415 5.90 -8.44 12.85
CA PRO A 415 5.02 -9.60 13.01
C PRO A 415 5.61 -10.61 13.98
N LYS A 416 4.76 -11.25 14.79
CA LYS A 416 5.16 -12.36 15.66
C LYS A 416 5.36 -13.63 14.82
N ASN A 417 4.48 -13.85 13.85
CA ASN A 417 4.61 -14.92 12.87
C ASN A 417 4.25 -14.40 11.48
N PHE A 418 5.21 -14.42 10.54
CA PHE A 418 4.99 -13.86 9.20
C PHE A 418 3.79 -14.50 8.47
N PHE A 419 3.57 -15.81 8.62
CA PHE A 419 2.47 -16.48 7.95
C PHE A 419 1.10 -16.06 8.53
N ALA A 420 0.97 -16.06 9.85
CA ALA A 420 -0.25 -15.64 10.55
C ALA A 420 -0.57 -14.16 10.32
N ASP A 421 0.45 -13.32 10.43
CA ASP A 421 0.29 -11.87 10.54
C ASP A 421 0.37 -11.16 9.17
N ILE A 422 1.18 -11.66 8.23
CA ILE A 422 1.46 -10.98 6.95
C ILE A 422 0.93 -11.77 5.76
N GLU A 423 1.20 -13.08 5.68
CA GLU A 423 0.73 -13.89 4.56
C GLU A 423 -0.81 -13.95 4.55
N GLN A 424 -1.44 -14.17 5.71
CA GLN A 424 -2.90 -14.24 5.85
C GLN A 424 -3.61 -12.89 5.92
N LEU A 425 -2.88 -11.78 5.96
CA LEU A 425 -3.45 -10.44 5.96
C LEU A 425 -4.25 -10.15 4.67
N ALA A 426 -5.46 -9.63 4.81
CA ALA A 426 -6.39 -9.35 3.72
C ALA A 426 -6.83 -7.89 3.78
N PHE A 427 -6.57 -7.14 2.72
CA PHE A 427 -7.00 -5.74 2.56
C PHE A 427 -8.06 -5.68 1.47
N ASN A 428 -9.19 -5.02 1.69
CA ASN A 428 -10.27 -4.94 0.71
C ASN A 428 -10.74 -3.48 0.53
N PRO A 429 -10.74 -2.89 -0.68
CA PRO A 429 -11.24 -1.52 -0.89
C PRO A 429 -12.74 -1.32 -0.61
N ALA A 430 -13.48 -2.41 -0.42
CA ALA A 430 -14.85 -2.37 0.09
C ALA A 430 -14.92 -2.25 1.63
N ASN A 431 -13.82 -2.45 2.36
CA ASN A 431 -13.73 -2.17 3.80
C ASN A 431 -13.59 -0.66 4.00
N LEU A 432 -14.73 0.01 3.97
CA LEU A 432 -14.90 1.43 4.22
C LEU A 432 -15.65 1.63 5.55
N VAL A 433 -15.55 2.84 6.09
CA VAL A 433 -16.22 3.24 7.33
C VAL A 433 -17.11 4.45 7.05
N PRO A 434 -18.14 4.72 7.88
CA PRO A 434 -18.99 5.90 7.75
C PRO A 434 -18.20 7.17 7.46
N GLY A 435 -18.60 7.90 6.41
CA GLY A 435 -17.90 9.13 5.99
C GLY A 435 -16.85 8.94 4.90
N ILE A 436 -16.57 7.72 4.48
CA ILE A 436 -15.74 7.42 3.31
C ILE A 436 -16.51 6.47 2.39
N GLU A 437 -16.68 6.86 1.14
CA GLU A 437 -17.44 6.10 0.14
C GLU A 437 -16.64 5.96 -1.16
N PRO A 438 -16.91 4.94 -2.00
CA PRO A 438 -16.24 4.84 -3.28
C PRO A 438 -16.74 5.93 -4.24
N SER A 439 -15.84 6.50 -5.06
CA SER A 439 -16.24 7.36 -6.18
C SER A 439 -16.68 6.52 -7.39
N THR A 440 -17.03 7.18 -8.49
CA THR A 440 -17.39 6.55 -9.78
C THR A 440 -16.19 6.09 -10.59
N GLU A 441 -14.99 6.14 -10.04
CA GLU A 441 -13.79 5.69 -10.72
C GLU A 441 -13.87 4.22 -11.11
N LYS A 442 -13.74 3.93 -12.41
CA LYS A 442 -13.95 2.59 -12.98
C LYS A 442 -13.04 1.53 -12.36
N VAL A 443 -11.75 1.85 -12.16
CA VAL A 443 -10.78 0.93 -11.55
C VAL A 443 -11.16 0.64 -10.10
N LEU A 444 -11.47 1.67 -9.30
CA LEU A 444 -11.92 1.50 -7.93
C LEU A 444 -13.17 0.60 -7.87
N GLN A 445 -14.17 0.84 -8.71
CA GLN A 445 -15.39 0.05 -8.79
C GLN A 445 -15.11 -1.43 -9.06
N GLY A 446 -14.22 -1.76 -10.01
CA GLY A 446 -13.80 -3.14 -10.26
C GLY A 446 -13.07 -3.79 -9.07
N ARG A 447 -12.27 -3.01 -8.34
CA ARG A 447 -11.53 -3.50 -7.16
C ARG A 447 -12.45 -3.88 -5.99
N LEU A 448 -13.62 -3.24 -5.84
CA LEU A 448 -14.54 -3.51 -4.73
C LEU A 448 -14.96 -4.99 -4.65
N VAL A 449 -15.05 -5.68 -5.79
CA VAL A 449 -15.39 -7.11 -5.85
C VAL A 449 -14.15 -7.99 -5.94
N ALA A 450 -13.16 -7.60 -6.74
CA ALA A 450 -12.01 -8.46 -7.06
C ALA A 450 -11.22 -8.93 -5.82
N TYR A 451 -11.09 -8.08 -4.80
CA TYR A 451 -10.33 -8.41 -3.59
C TYR A 451 -11.07 -9.44 -2.73
N GLN A 452 -12.39 -9.28 -2.55
CA GLN A 452 -13.21 -10.22 -1.79
C GLN A 452 -13.16 -11.63 -2.39
N GLU A 453 -13.29 -11.73 -3.71
CA GLU A 453 -13.24 -12.99 -4.44
C GLU A 453 -11.86 -13.66 -4.31
N ALA A 454 -10.79 -12.90 -4.56
CA ALA A 454 -9.43 -13.43 -4.46
C ALA A 454 -9.08 -13.88 -3.02
N GLN A 455 -9.59 -13.19 -2.00
CA GLN A 455 -9.40 -13.54 -0.60
C GLN A 455 -10.18 -14.78 -0.20
N SER A 456 -11.44 -14.90 -0.64
CA SER A 456 -12.26 -16.08 -0.40
C SER A 456 -11.63 -17.34 -1.00
N TYR A 457 -11.05 -17.24 -2.20
CA TYR A 457 -10.28 -18.34 -2.80
C TYR A 457 -8.99 -18.65 -2.04
N ARG A 458 -8.22 -17.62 -1.68
CA ARG A 458 -6.88 -17.77 -1.08
C ARG A 458 -6.90 -18.25 0.37
N LEU A 459 -7.85 -17.77 1.15
CA LEU A 459 -7.91 -17.93 2.61
C LEU A 459 -9.16 -18.69 3.09
N GLY A 460 -10.13 -18.92 2.21
CA GLY A 460 -11.41 -19.54 2.55
C GLY A 460 -12.49 -18.53 2.93
N THR A 461 -13.73 -19.00 3.03
CA THR A 461 -14.94 -18.17 3.21
C THR A 461 -14.91 -17.29 4.45
N ASN A 462 -14.31 -17.77 5.55
CA ASN A 462 -14.28 -17.09 6.85
C ASN A 462 -12.97 -16.32 7.10
N PHE A 463 -12.26 -15.88 6.05
CA PHE A 463 -10.95 -15.22 6.20
C PHE A 463 -10.96 -13.96 7.08
N PHE A 464 -12.10 -13.27 7.18
CA PHE A 464 -12.31 -12.10 8.04
C PHE A 464 -12.27 -12.45 9.53
N LYS A 465 -12.45 -13.73 9.88
CA LYS A 465 -12.29 -14.24 11.25
C LYS A 465 -10.83 -14.50 11.62
N ILE A 466 -9.91 -14.62 10.66
CA ILE A 466 -8.48 -14.81 10.96
C ILE A 466 -8.01 -13.64 11.84
N PRO A 467 -7.25 -13.85 12.94
CA PRO A 467 -6.99 -12.83 13.95
C PRO A 467 -6.53 -11.48 13.39
N VAL A 468 -5.61 -11.48 12.43
CA VAL A 468 -5.09 -10.23 11.84
C VAL A 468 -6.10 -9.50 10.95
N ASN A 469 -7.15 -10.17 10.47
CA ASN A 469 -8.21 -9.58 9.65
C ASN A 469 -9.43 -9.17 10.47
N LYS A 470 -9.55 -9.65 11.72
CA LYS A 470 -10.70 -9.40 12.59
C LYS A 470 -10.80 -7.89 12.91
N PRO A 471 -11.98 -7.27 12.79
CA PRO A 471 -12.18 -5.89 13.22
C PRO A 471 -12.07 -5.75 14.74
N SER A 472 -11.68 -4.57 15.23
CA SER A 472 -11.63 -4.29 16.68
C SER A 472 -13.00 -4.13 17.32
N VAL A 473 -14.03 -3.87 16.52
CA VAL A 473 -15.42 -3.88 16.98
C VAL A 473 -15.96 -5.31 16.96
N ASP A 474 -16.77 -5.66 17.95
CA ASP A 474 -17.52 -6.91 17.92
C ASP A 474 -18.50 -6.86 16.76
N SER A 475 -18.09 -7.51 15.66
CA SER A 475 -18.94 -7.60 14.48
C SER A 475 -20.03 -8.62 14.74
N VAL A 476 -21.26 -8.12 14.90
CA VAL A 476 -22.44 -8.97 14.86
C VAL A 476 -22.86 -9.08 13.40
N TYR A 477 -22.55 -10.21 12.76
CA TYR A 477 -23.24 -10.64 11.55
C TYR A 477 -24.40 -11.54 11.98
N PRO A 478 -25.56 -11.00 12.42
CA PRO A 478 -26.57 -11.86 13.01
C PRO A 478 -27.12 -12.89 12.02
N ASN A 479 -26.89 -12.77 10.70
CA ASN A 479 -27.48 -13.67 9.72
C ASN A 479 -26.49 -14.44 8.83
N ILE A 480 -25.19 -14.18 8.91
CA ILE A 480 -24.19 -14.96 8.17
C ILE A 480 -23.67 -16.06 9.11
N ARG A 481 -23.69 -17.31 8.64
CA ARG A 481 -23.37 -18.52 9.41
C ARG A 481 -22.52 -19.48 8.60
N ASP A 482 -21.88 -20.40 9.31
CA ASP A 482 -21.22 -21.60 8.80
C ASP A 482 -19.98 -21.27 7.93
N GLY A 483 -19.84 -21.93 6.78
CA GLY A 483 -18.68 -21.82 5.90
C GLY A 483 -17.47 -22.64 6.38
N GLY A 484 -16.50 -22.81 5.48
CA GLY A 484 -15.26 -23.54 5.78
C GLY A 484 -14.47 -22.89 6.92
N TYR A 485 -13.83 -23.71 7.75
CA TYR A 485 -13.00 -23.26 8.88
C TYR A 485 -13.72 -22.31 9.85
N CYS A 486 -15.01 -22.52 10.09
CA CYS A 486 -15.70 -21.84 11.18
C CYS A 486 -15.24 -22.42 12.53
N TYR A 487 -14.52 -21.63 13.33
CA TYR A 487 -13.87 -22.08 14.57
C TYR A 487 -14.30 -21.29 15.82
N ASP A 488 -15.11 -20.23 15.63
CA ASP A 488 -15.73 -19.47 16.73
C ASP A 488 -17.10 -20.08 17.10
N ASP A 489 -17.90 -19.36 17.89
CA ASP A 489 -19.25 -19.80 18.27
C ASP A 489 -20.28 -19.68 17.13
N ASN A 490 -19.85 -19.27 15.93
CA ASN A 490 -20.68 -19.08 14.74
C ASN A 490 -21.90 -18.16 14.99
N GLY A 491 -21.77 -17.15 15.85
CA GLY A 491 -22.87 -16.25 16.19
C GLY A 491 -23.93 -16.88 17.13
N GLY A 492 -23.60 -18.02 17.74
CA GLY A 492 -24.38 -18.67 18.79
C GLY A 492 -25.75 -19.18 18.34
N LYS A 493 -26.67 -19.30 19.31
CA LYS A 493 -28.03 -19.85 19.11
C LYS A 493 -29.07 -18.84 18.61
N GLY A 494 -28.64 -17.63 18.25
CA GLY A 494 -29.54 -16.55 17.85
C GLY A 494 -30.18 -16.77 16.48
N PRO A 495 -31.28 -16.07 16.16
CA PRO A 495 -31.87 -16.09 14.81
C PRO A 495 -30.82 -15.76 13.75
N ASN A 496 -30.86 -16.48 12.64
CA ASN A 496 -29.96 -16.31 11.50
C ASN A 496 -30.63 -15.59 10.31
N TYR A 497 -31.69 -14.82 10.56
CA TYR A 497 -32.45 -14.08 9.54
C TYR A 497 -32.91 -12.70 10.05
N PHE A 498 -33.19 -11.79 9.11
CA PHE A 498 -33.69 -10.44 9.38
C PHE A 498 -34.75 -10.02 8.34
N PRO A 499 -35.81 -9.28 8.74
CA PRO A 499 -36.12 -8.88 10.11
C PRO A 499 -36.62 -10.07 10.96
N ASN A 500 -36.46 -9.99 12.29
CA ASN A 500 -36.96 -11.00 13.23
C ASN A 500 -37.48 -10.35 14.53
N SER A 501 -38.26 -11.10 15.31
CA SER A 501 -38.89 -10.62 16.56
C SER A 501 -38.22 -11.15 17.84
N PHE A 502 -37.01 -11.71 17.74
CA PHE A 502 -36.28 -12.33 18.86
C PHE A 502 -35.05 -11.53 19.28
N ASP A 503 -34.51 -10.70 18.38
CA ASP A 503 -33.36 -9.83 18.61
C ASP A 503 -33.64 -8.45 17.99
N PHE A 504 -33.78 -7.42 18.83
CA PHE A 504 -34.17 -6.06 18.44
C PHE A 504 -32.98 -5.18 18.05
N LYS A 505 -32.01 -5.74 17.32
CA LYS A 505 -30.90 -4.95 16.76
C LYS A 505 -31.44 -3.89 15.79
N LYS A 506 -30.94 -2.67 15.93
CA LYS A 506 -31.29 -1.53 15.08
C LYS A 506 -30.24 -1.34 13.99
N GLU A 507 -30.68 -0.96 12.80
CA GLU A 507 -29.79 -0.48 11.75
C GLU A 507 -29.11 0.82 12.21
N ALA A 508 -27.82 0.97 11.90
CA ALA A 508 -27.07 2.17 12.26
C ALA A 508 -27.55 3.36 11.40
N GLU A 509 -27.96 4.46 12.03
CA GLU A 509 -28.37 5.66 11.30
C GLU A 509 -27.21 6.35 10.56
N THR A 510 -25.98 6.10 11.00
CA THR A 510 -24.73 6.68 10.47
C THR A 510 -24.32 6.12 9.10
N GLU A 511 -24.84 4.94 8.72
CA GLU A 511 -24.50 4.19 7.50
C GLU A 511 -25.34 4.58 6.27
N LYS A 512 -26.15 5.63 6.35
CA LYS A 512 -26.93 6.09 5.18
C LYS A 512 -25.97 6.55 4.07
N PRO A 513 -25.97 5.89 2.88
CA PRO A 513 -25.11 6.31 1.79
C PRO A 513 -25.43 7.73 1.34
N SER A 514 -24.40 8.47 0.94
CA SER A 514 -24.58 9.81 0.40
C SER A 514 -25.49 9.78 -0.84
N LYS A 515 -26.46 10.69 -0.85
CA LYS A 515 -27.37 10.86 -1.98
C LYS A 515 -26.69 11.75 -3.03
N TRP A 516 -26.66 11.28 -4.26
CA TRP A 516 -26.16 12.03 -5.40
C TRP A 516 -27.06 11.75 -6.60
N LYS A 517 -27.29 12.78 -7.43
CA LYS A 517 -28.20 12.69 -8.57
C LYS A 517 -27.41 12.46 -9.84
N LEU A 518 -27.72 11.39 -10.54
CA LEU A 518 -27.38 11.25 -11.96
C LEU A 518 -28.40 12.07 -12.78
N PRO A 519 -28.03 12.56 -13.98
CA PRO A 519 -28.99 13.12 -14.93
C PRO A 519 -30.16 12.15 -15.20
N SER A 520 -31.37 12.66 -15.44
CA SER A 520 -32.58 11.84 -15.62
C SER A 520 -32.54 10.92 -16.86
N TYR A 521 -31.59 11.15 -17.76
CA TYR A 521 -31.36 10.39 -18.99
C TYR A 521 -29.86 10.13 -19.13
N VAL A 522 -29.36 9.05 -18.49
CA VAL A 522 -27.99 8.57 -18.72
C VAL A 522 -28.05 7.35 -19.62
N GLU A 523 -27.33 7.37 -20.73
CA GLU A 523 -27.15 6.20 -21.58
C GLU A 523 -26.18 5.23 -20.87
N VAL A 524 -26.62 3.99 -20.65
CA VAL A 524 -25.79 2.94 -20.06
C VAL A 524 -25.15 2.13 -21.18
N LYS A 525 -23.85 2.33 -21.40
CA LYS A 525 -23.04 1.59 -22.37
C LYS A 525 -21.58 1.51 -21.95
N ARG A 526 -20.76 0.78 -22.72
CA ARG A 526 -19.31 0.76 -22.56
C ARG A 526 -18.71 2.02 -23.19
N TYR A 527 -18.51 3.05 -22.37
CA TYR A 527 -17.84 4.28 -22.80
C TYR A 527 -16.35 4.04 -23.00
N ASP A 528 -15.91 4.19 -24.24
CA ASP A 528 -14.50 4.12 -24.58
C ASP A 528 -13.73 5.29 -23.94
N SER A 529 -12.55 4.97 -23.42
CA SER A 529 -11.61 5.89 -22.78
C SER A 529 -10.17 5.67 -23.28
N THR A 530 -9.98 4.91 -24.37
CA THR A 530 -8.67 4.70 -25.01
C THR A 530 -8.05 6.03 -25.47
N HIS A 531 -8.90 6.94 -25.99
CA HIS A 531 -8.51 8.22 -26.57
C HIS A 531 -8.61 9.41 -25.61
N ASP A 532 -8.89 9.17 -24.32
CA ASP A 532 -8.70 10.20 -23.29
C ASP A 532 -7.23 10.65 -23.28
N ASP A 533 -6.96 11.86 -22.79
CA ASP A 533 -5.61 12.45 -22.83
C ASP A 533 -4.55 11.52 -22.21
N ASN A 534 -3.61 11.04 -23.02
CA ASN A 534 -2.57 10.10 -22.61
C ASN A 534 -1.18 10.73 -22.51
N TYR A 535 -1.04 12.03 -22.81
CA TYR A 535 0.25 12.64 -23.09
C TYR A 535 0.52 13.91 -22.30
N SER A 536 -0.48 14.76 -22.01
CA SER A 536 -0.21 16.10 -21.47
C SER A 536 0.47 16.13 -20.10
N GLN A 537 0.43 15.02 -19.35
CA GLN A 537 1.01 14.92 -17.99
C GLN A 537 2.23 14.00 -17.91
N VAL A 538 2.53 13.26 -18.98
CA VAL A 538 3.72 12.41 -19.10
C VAL A 538 4.91 13.31 -19.42
#